data_AF-A0A2M9N1A9-F1
#
_entry.id   AF-A0A2M9N1A9-F1
#
_cell.length_a   1.000
_cell.length_b   1.000
_cell.length_c   1.000
_cell.angle_alpha   90.00
_cell.angle_beta   90.00
_cell.angle_gamma   90.00
#
_symmetry.space_group_name_H-M   'P 1'
#
loop_
_entity.id
_entity.type
_entity.pdbx_description
1 polymer ?
#
loop_
_entity_poly.entity_id
_entity_poly.type
_entity_poly.pdbx_seq_one_letter_code
_entity_poly.pdbx_strand_id
1 'polypeptide(L)'
;MSSSHKYIKDYPRPQLVREEWVNLNGEWDFRFDDALEGESAKWYERFQADRKITVPFAYETKASGIADETFHPCVWYERSVAVPAEAEGKRILLHFQAVDYAATLWVNGSKIGMHEGGYAAFSFDITEAVEFGRENRITVQAVDGNSCTQPRGKQRWMKDNFGCWYVQTTGIWQTVWMEYVNPIHISRVKITPELERGAANFHYELGNSGHNYDGLTLQTIIRFDGKLIRSTETSVERGTVTVDVSVVNEAVGEWKVKPWHPNHPNLYDVEMILKQNGKPIDTAYSYFGMRSIRIAGDQIILNHTPIYQRLLLDQGYWSDTHLTPPSEEALLEDIDKTLALGFNGVRKHQKLEDPRYLYWCDRKGLLVWSEMPSTYEFGDDAVERFTQEWMAVVRQHYNHPSIITWVPFNESWGITDIATDRKQQQFTESIYHLTKAFDQMRPVIVNDGWEHTVSDIITLHDYEEIGAMLEERYRDKDALLGNKIAHNTHRYPFAQGYGYRGQPVIISEYGGIAFTSKEGWGYGNQVRSEDEFLNRYEGITQAIKNLPYVCGFCYTQITDVQQEVNGLLTEDRKPKVNVEAIRSINLA
;
A
#
# COMPACT_ATOMS: atom_id res chain seq x y z
N MET A 1 -25.67 -0.20 1.26
CA MET A 1 -25.27 -1.32 0.39
C MET A 1 -25.43 -2.61 1.18
N SER A 2 -26.25 -3.54 0.71
CA SER A 2 -26.40 -4.88 1.31
C SER A 2 -25.04 -5.59 1.29
N SER A 3 -24.45 -5.94 2.44
CA SER A 3 -23.11 -6.54 2.51
C SER A 3 -23.19 -8.04 2.22
N SER A 4 -23.14 -8.44 0.95
CA SER A 4 -22.84 -9.83 0.59
C SER A 4 -21.39 -10.22 0.87
N HIS A 5 -20.50 -9.21 0.97
CA HIS A 5 -19.08 -9.43 1.19
C HIS A 5 -18.76 -9.84 2.61
N LYS A 6 -17.96 -10.89 2.78
CA LYS A 6 -17.45 -11.30 4.09
C LYS A 6 -16.33 -10.34 4.53
N TYR A 7 -16.75 -9.25 5.15
CA TYR A 7 -15.90 -8.26 5.79
C TYR A 7 -16.11 -8.29 7.30
N ILE A 8 -15.03 -8.24 8.06
CA ILE A 8 -15.07 -8.08 9.50
C ILE A 8 -14.45 -6.72 9.81
N LYS A 9 -15.23 -5.84 10.44
CA LYS A 9 -14.76 -4.51 10.84
C LYS A 9 -13.50 -4.65 11.69
N ASP A 10 -12.52 -3.78 11.45
CA ASP A 10 -11.21 -3.75 12.11
C ASP A 10 -10.28 -4.96 11.87
N TYR A 11 -10.72 -5.98 11.12
CA TYR A 11 -9.84 -7.09 10.79
C TYR A 11 -8.77 -6.68 9.76
N PRO A 12 -7.46 -6.83 10.03
CA PRO A 12 -6.41 -6.22 9.21
C PRO A 12 -6.16 -6.84 7.83
N ARG A 13 -6.76 -8.01 7.53
CA ARG A 13 -6.45 -8.78 6.30
C ARG A 13 -7.70 -9.07 5.45
N PRO A 14 -8.33 -8.07 4.80
CA PRO A 14 -9.57 -8.24 4.03
C PRO A 14 -9.48 -9.26 2.86
N GLN A 15 -8.27 -9.57 2.40
CA GLN A 15 -8.03 -10.53 1.30
C GLN A 15 -7.95 -12.00 1.77
N LEU A 16 -7.91 -12.26 3.08
CA LEU A 16 -7.92 -13.60 3.66
C LEU A 16 -8.53 -13.53 5.07
N VAL A 17 -9.86 -13.40 5.12
CA VAL A 17 -10.65 -13.20 6.33
C VAL A 17 -10.91 -14.50 7.08
N ARG A 18 -10.71 -14.46 8.39
CA ARG A 18 -11.01 -15.54 9.33
C ARG A 18 -11.91 -15.02 10.43
N GLU A 19 -12.86 -15.85 10.87
CA GLU A 19 -13.81 -15.47 11.92
C GLU A 19 -13.16 -15.50 13.31
N GLU A 20 -12.29 -16.48 13.55
CA GLU A 20 -11.59 -16.65 14.82
C GLU A 20 -10.28 -15.85 14.82
N TRP A 21 -10.30 -14.68 15.46
CA TRP A 21 -9.13 -13.84 15.66
C TRP A 21 -9.25 -13.03 16.95
N VAL A 22 -8.12 -12.52 17.43
CA VAL A 22 -8.05 -11.65 18.61
C VAL A 22 -7.28 -10.38 18.26
N ASN A 23 -7.92 -9.23 18.42
CA ASN A 23 -7.26 -7.94 18.28
C ASN A 23 -6.38 -7.66 19.50
N LEU A 24 -5.10 -7.32 19.27
CA LEU A 24 -4.14 -6.98 20.31
C LEU A 24 -3.78 -5.48 20.33
N ASN A 25 -4.52 -4.64 19.63
CA ASN A 25 -4.46 -3.19 19.80
C ASN A 25 -4.92 -2.78 21.22
N GLY A 26 -4.65 -1.53 21.59
CA GLY A 26 -4.91 -0.96 22.92
C GLY A 26 -3.63 -0.77 23.72
N GLU A 27 -3.76 -0.72 25.04
CA GLU A 27 -2.64 -0.40 25.93
C GLU A 27 -1.63 -1.56 26.03
N TRP A 28 -0.34 -1.24 25.91
CA TRP A 28 0.80 -2.12 26.15
C TRP A 28 1.75 -1.47 27.17
N ASP A 29 2.46 -2.30 27.93
CA ASP A 29 3.62 -1.87 28.69
C ASP A 29 4.74 -1.44 27.74
N PHE A 30 5.43 -0.35 28.05
CA PHE A 30 6.39 0.26 27.13
C PHE A 30 7.61 0.84 27.83
N ARG A 31 8.74 0.89 27.11
CA ARG A 31 9.97 1.56 27.55
C ARG A 31 10.91 1.89 26.37
N PHE A 32 11.64 3.01 26.48
CA PHE A 32 12.78 3.34 25.62
C PHE A 32 14.08 2.63 26.03
N ASP A 33 14.92 2.28 25.07
CA ASP A 33 16.21 1.61 25.29
C ASP A 33 17.33 2.31 24.51
N ASP A 34 17.60 3.57 24.87
CA ASP A 34 18.60 4.42 24.19
C ASP A 34 20.03 3.86 24.27
N ALA A 35 20.30 3.02 25.26
CA ALA A 35 21.60 2.40 25.49
C ALA A 35 21.74 1.01 24.82
N LEU A 36 20.68 0.49 24.18
CA LEU A 36 20.62 -0.85 23.60
C LEU A 36 20.99 -1.97 24.60
N GLU A 37 20.58 -1.81 25.86
CA GLU A 37 20.94 -2.74 26.93
C GLU A 37 19.88 -3.81 27.20
N GLY A 38 18.65 -3.65 26.69
CA GLY A 38 17.49 -4.45 27.07
C GLY A 38 17.64 -5.95 26.82
N GLU A 39 18.27 -6.35 25.71
CA GLU A 39 18.54 -7.77 25.44
C GLU A 39 19.59 -8.32 26.40
N SER A 40 20.68 -7.59 26.65
CA SER A 40 21.73 -7.99 27.59
C SER A 40 21.25 -8.05 29.04
N ALA A 41 20.32 -7.16 29.41
CA ALA A 41 19.64 -7.10 30.69
C ALA A 41 18.44 -8.05 30.78
N LYS A 42 18.16 -8.83 29.72
CA LYS A 42 17.12 -9.85 29.67
C LYS A 42 15.72 -9.31 29.98
N TRP A 43 15.39 -8.15 29.44
CA TRP A 43 14.06 -7.54 29.62
C TRP A 43 12.93 -8.44 29.11
N TYR A 44 13.21 -9.33 28.16
CA TYR A 44 12.29 -10.37 27.70
C TYR A 44 11.93 -11.43 28.78
N GLU A 45 12.75 -11.62 29.82
CA GLU A 45 12.42 -12.50 30.96
C GLU A 45 11.61 -11.74 32.03
N ARG A 46 11.97 -10.48 32.30
CA ARG A 46 11.33 -9.61 33.31
C ARG A 46 11.29 -8.18 32.81
N PHE A 47 10.18 -7.79 32.19
CA PHE A 47 10.04 -6.45 31.67
C PHE A 47 9.78 -5.45 32.79
N GLN A 48 10.54 -4.35 32.79
CA GLN A 48 10.37 -3.25 33.73
C GLN A 48 9.85 -2.03 32.98
N ALA A 49 8.55 -2.06 32.65
CA ALA A 49 7.89 -0.94 32.02
C ALA A 49 8.01 0.32 32.89
N ASP A 50 8.22 1.47 32.26
CA ASP A 50 8.19 2.78 32.93
C ASP A 50 7.01 3.64 32.48
N ARG A 51 6.32 3.24 31.41
CA ARG A 51 5.13 3.89 30.86
C ARG A 51 4.25 2.90 30.09
N LYS A 52 3.13 3.42 29.60
CA LYS A 52 2.18 2.72 28.73
C LYS A 52 2.16 3.37 27.35
N ILE A 53 1.82 2.58 26.33
CA ILE A 53 1.59 3.06 24.96
C ILE A 53 0.31 2.44 24.39
N THR A 54 -0.42 3.19 23.57
CA THR A 54 -1.59 2.69 22.84
C THR A 54 -1.15 2.18 21.46
N VAL A 55 -1.06 0.86 21.29
CA VAL A 55 -0.85 0.20 20.00
C VAL A 55 -2.14 0.29 19.17
N PRO A 56 -2.08 0.62 17.88
CA PRO A 56 -0.91 0.61 17.02
C PRO A 56 -0.37 2.00 16.70
N PHE A 57 -0.44 2.96 17.62
CA PHE A 57 0.07 4.30 17.38
C PHE A 57 1.54 4.38 17.83
N ALA A 58 2.41 4.87 16.93
CA ALA A 58 3.83 5.08 17.23
C ALA A 58 4.02 6.15 18.31
N TYR A 59 5.09 6.06 19.10
CA TYR A 59 5.27 6.87 20.31
C TYR A 59 5.36 8.38 20.02
N GLU A 60 5.75 8.75 18.80
CA GLU A 60 5.81 10.13 18.32
C GLU A 60 4.43 10.78 18.22
N THR A 61 3.37 9.98 18.14
CA THR A 61 2.01 10.46 17.90
C THR A 61 1.28 10.79 19.21
N LYS A 62 0.31 11.72 19.15
CA LYS A 62 -0.54 12.02 20.31
C LYS A 62 -1.43 10.85 20.69
N ALA A 63 -1.94 10.11 19.71
CA ALA A 63 -2.83 8.98 19.95
C ALA A 63 -2.18 7.80 20.68
N SER A 64 -0.84 7.72 20.68
CA SER A 64 -0.10 6.73 21.47
C SER A 64 -0.19 6.97 22.97
N GLY A 65 -0.47 8.21 23.39
CA GLY A 65 -0.40 8.67 24.78
C GLY A 65 0.99 9.13 25.24
N ILE A 66 2.02 9.05 24.39
CA ILE A 66 3.40 9.48 24.70
C ILE A 66 3.72 10.84 24.08
N ALA A 67 3.50 11.01 22.76
CA ALA A 67 3.72 12.25 22.02
C ALA A 67 5.16 12.81 22.15
N ASP A 68 6.16 11.94 22.05
CA ASP A 68 7.58 12.31 22.08
C ASP A 68 8.17 12.17 20.68
N GLU A 69 8.51 13.28 20.02
CA GLU A 69 9.07 13.23 18.66
C GLU A 69 10.61 13.04 18.64
N THR A 70 11.25 12.92 19.80
CA THR A 70 12.70 12.71 19.88
C THR A 70 13.07 11.30 19.41
N PHE A 71 14.29 11.19 18.88
CA PHE A 71 14.78 9.94 18.32
C PHE A 71 15.19 8.97 19.43
N HIS A 72 14.63 7.77 19.41
CA HIS A 72 15.00 6.65 20.28
C HIS A 72 15.37 5.44 19.41
N PRO A 73 16.61 4.93 19.48
CA PRO A 73 17.09 3.89 18.56
C PRO A 73 16.47 2.51 18.84
N CYS A 74 15.86 2.32 20.00
CA CYS A 74 15.23 1.07 20.38
C CYS A 74 14.10 1.31 21.38
N VAL A 75 13.01 0.59 21.17
CA VAL A 75 11.82 0.59 22.02
C VAL A 75 11.41 -0.83 22.34
N TRP A 76 10.81 -1.02 23.52
CA TRP A 76 10.32 -2.30 23.97
C TRP A 76 8.84 -2.22 24.36
N TYR A 77 8.11 -3.29 24.05
CA TYR A 77 6.71 -3.47 24.34
C TYR A 77 6.50 -4.78 25.11
N GLU A 78 5.55 -4.80 26.04
CA GLU A 78 5.04 -6.05 26.61
C GLU A 78 3.51 -6.03 26.73
N ARG A 79 2.89 -7.18 26.47
CA ARG A 79 1.48 -7.39 26.75
C ARG A 79 1.21 -8.83 27.19
N SER A 80 0.37 -8.98 28.19
CA SER A 80 -0.20 -10.28 28.57
C SER A 80 -1.40 -10.61 27.69
N VAL A 81 -1.43 -11.83 27.17
CA VAL A 81 -2.52 -12.34 26.33
C VAL A 81 -2.99 -13.71 26.85
N ALA A 82 -4.30 -13.84 27.04
CA ALA A 82 -4.92 -15.12 27.35
C ALA A 82 -5.00 -16.00 26.10
N VAL A 83 -4.42 -17.19 26.15
CA VAL A 83 -4.66 -18.23 25.14
C VAL A 83 -5.64 -19.24 25.72
N PRO A 84 -6.85 -19.40 25.16
CA PRO A 84 -7.88 -20.28 25.71
C PRO A 84 -7.44 -21.75 25.65
N ALA A 85 -7.89 -22.56 26.61
CA ALA A 85 -7.58 -24.00 26.65
C ALA A 85 -8.16 -24.73 25.43
N GLU A 86 -9.27 -24.23 24.89
CA GLU A 86 -9.94 -24.74 23.70
C GLU A 86 -9.13 -24.54 22.40
N ALA A 87 -8.08 -23.72 22.43
CA ALA A 87 -7.15 -23.58 21.33
C ALA A 87 -6.07 -24.69 21.30
N GLU A 88 -6.02 -25.57 22.30
CA GLU A 88 -5.07 -26.68 22.31
C GLU A 88 -5.26 -27.57 21.06
N GLY A 89 -4.15 -27.89 20.39
CA GLY A 89 -4.15 -28.60 19.10
C GLY A 89 -4.30 -27.71 17.86
N LYS A 90 -4.60 -26.42 18.02
CA LYS A 90 -4.47 -25.41 16.96
C LYS A 90 -3.05 -24.82 16.95
N ARG A 91 -2.72 -24.15 15.84
CA ARG A 91 -1.55 -23.26 15.75
C ARG A 91 -1.97 -21.84 16.11
N ILE A 92 -1.07 -21.17 16.82
CA ILE A 92 -1.26 -19.82 17.32
C ILE A 92 -0.35 -18.91 16.51
N LEU A 93 -0.94 -18.18 15.57
CA LEU A 93 -0.21 -17.25 14.72
C LEU A 93 -0.36 -15.84 15.27
N LEU A 94 0.76 -15.21 15.64
CA LEU A 94 0.82 -13.80 16.01
C LEU A 94 1.24 -12.99 14.79
N HIS A 95 0.40 -12.05 14.40
CA HIS A 95 0.56 -11.22 13.22
C HIS A 95 0.86 -9.77 13.60
N PHE A 96 1.79 -9.17 12.86
CA PHE A 96 2.08 -7.76 12.89
C PHE A 96 1.83 -7.20 11.50
N GLN A 97 0.99 -6.18 11.41
CA GLN A 97 0.70 -5.56 10.13
C GLN A 97 1.89 -4.70 9.67
N ALA A 98 2.56 -4.01 10.61
CA ALA A 98 3.79 -3.27 10.38
C ALA A 98 4.49 -2.95 11.71
N VAL A 99 5.83 -3.02 11.73
CA VAL A 99 6.68 -2.56 12.83
C VAL A 99 7.89 -1.87 12.23
N ASP A 100 8.10 -0.59 12.50
CA ASP A 100 9.27 0.13 11.99
C ASP A 100 10.42 0.06 13.04
N TYR A 101 11.61 -0.46 12.76
CA TYR A 101 12.04 -1.10 11.52
C TYR A 101 12.40 -2.59 11.70
N ALA A 102 13.17 -2.93 12.73
CA ALA A 102 13.59 -4.31 13.00
C ALA A 102 12.96 -4.83 14.30
N ALA A 103 12.09 -5.83 14.18
CA ALA A 103 11.34 -6.40 15.29
C ALA A 103 11.92 -7.73 15.76
N THR A 104 12.10 -7.90 17.07
CA THR A 104 12.38 -9.21 17.70
C THR A 104 11.27 -9.58 18.67
N LEU A 105 10.79 -10.82 18.58
CA LEU A 105 9.70 -11.33 19.39
C LEU A 105 10.17 -12.38 20.40
N TRP A 106 9.68 -12.25 21.64
CA TRP A 106 9.73 -13.28 22.66
C TRP A 106 8.33 -13.58 23.21
N VAL A 107 8.11 -14.85 23.57
CA VAL A 107 6.91 -15.30 24.27
C VAL A 107 7.33 -16.06 25.53
N ASN A 108 6.85 -15.63 26.68
CA ASN A 108 7.22 -16.17 27.99
C ASN A 108 8.76 -16.26 28.19
N GLY A 109 9.49 -15.27 27.66
CA GLY A 109 10.96 -15.21 27.69
C GLY A 109 11.68 -16.06 26.64
N SER A 110 10.97 -16.86 25.83
CA SER A 110 11.56 -17.64 24.75
C SER A 110 11.57 -16.84 23.45
N LYS A 111 12.74 -16.72 22.80
CA LYS A 111 12.89 -16.01 21.52
C LYS A 111 12.20 -16.79 20.41
N ILE A 112 11.31 -16.12 19.67
CA ILE A 112 10.54 -16.74 18.58
C ILE A 112 11.17 -16.45 17.22
N GLY A 113 11.54 -15.19 16.97
CA GLY A 113 12.08 -14.80 15.67
C GLY A 113 12.31 -13.30 15.54
N MET A 114 12.74 -12.91 14.34
CA MET A 114 13.04 -11.53 13.97
C MET A 114 12.44 -11.19 12.60
N HIS A 115 12.11 -9.92 12.40
CA HIS A 115 11.68 -9.35 11.12
C HIS A 115 12.40 -8.01 10.88
N GLU A 116 12.71 -7.70 9.63
CA GLU A 116 13.27 -6.41 9.18
C GLU A 116 12.41 -5.90 8.02
N GLY A 117 11.92 -4.66 8.13
CA GLY A 117 10.97 -4.06 7.19
C GLY A 117 9.87 -3.27 7.93
N GLY A 118 9.64 -2.03 7.52
CA GLY A 118 8.73 -1.11 8.20
C GLY A 118 7.27 -1.17 7.72
N TYR A 119 6.98 -1.78 6.57
CA TYR A 119 5.69 -1.68 5.88
C TYR A 119 5.08 -3.02 5.46
N ALA A 120 5.86 -4.09 5.36
CA ALA A 120 5.35 -5.40 5.00
C ALA A 120 4.81 -6.14 6.23
N ALA A 121 3.60 -6.72 6.13
CA ALA A 121 3.06 -7.54 7.21
C ALA A 121 3.85 -8.85 7.38
N PHE A 122 3.96 -9.32 8.62
CA PHE A 122 4.65 -10.57 8.95
C PHE A 122 3.95 -11.32 10.09
N SER A 123 4.35 -12.57 10.30
CA SER A 123 3.75 -13.42 11.33
C SER A 123 4.75 -14.38 11.95
N PHE A 124 4.56 -14.67 13.23
CA PHE A 124 5.28 -15.70 13.95
C PHE A 124 4.31 -16.78 14.44
N ASP A 125 4.74 -18.03 14.35
CA ASP A 125 4.05 -19.14 14.98
C ASP A 125 4.55 -19.29 16.41
N ILE A 126 3.69 -18.95 17.38
CA ILE A 126 4.03 -18.93 18.81
C ILE A 126 3.53 -20.17 19.54
N THR A 127 3.02 -21.18 18.82
CA THR A 127 2.32 -22.34 19.40
C THR A 127 3.12 -23.06 20.47
N GLU A 128 4.42 -23.26 20.24
CA GLU A 128 5.28 -24.03 21.15
C GLU A 128 5.73 -23.22 22.39
N ALA A 129 5.50 -21.91 22.39
CA ALA A 129 5.96 -21.01 23.45
C ALA A 129 4.82 -20.53 24.37
N VAL A 130 3.56 -20.80 24.00
CA VAL A 130 2.39 -20.43 24.80
C VAL A 130 1.98 -21.53 25.77
N GLU A 131 1.42 -21.12 26.90
CA GLU A 131 0.70 -21.96 27.85
C GLU A 131 -0.81 -21.79 27.62
N PHE A 132 -1.48 -22.89 27.22
CA PHE A 132 -2.93 -22.91 27.01
C PHE A 132 -3.70 -22.80 28.33
N GLY A 133 -4.81 -22.07 28.32
CA GLY A 133 -5.64 -21.79 29.50
C GLY A 133 -5.01 -20.79 30.48
N ARG A 134 -3.97 -20.05 30.06
CA ARG A 134 -3.21 -19.11 30.90
C ARG A 134 -2.90 -17.81 30.17
N GLU A 135 -2.48 -16.83 30.94
CA GLU A 135 -1.87 -15.60 30.44
C GLU A 135 -0.46 -15.87 29.94
N ASN A 136 -0.13 -15.31 28.78
CA ASN A 136 1.16 -15.44 28.12
C ASN A 136 1.75 -14.05 27.92
N ARG A 137 3.03 -13.87 28.25
CA ARG A 137 3.72 -12.59 28.01
C ARG A 137 4.28 -12.54 26.61
N ILE A 138 3.83 -11.55 25.84
CA ILE A 138 4.36 -11.18 24.53
C ILE A 138 5.29 -9.99 24.74
N THR A 139 6.59 -10.16 24.52
CA THR A 139 7.57 -9.07 24.59
C THR A 139 8.13 -8.82 23.20
N VAL A 140 8.12 -7.56 22.76
CA VAL A 140 8.60 -7.15 21.45
C VAL A 140 9.65 -6.05 21.62
N GLN A 141 10.79 -6.21 20.96
CA GLN A 141 11.76 -5.14 20.77
C GLN A 141 11.61 -4.63 19.35
N ALA A 142 11.59 -3.31 19.15
CA ALA A 142 11.78 -2.71 17.84
C ALA A 142 13.03 -1.81 17.86
N VAL A 143 13.93 -2.05 16.91
CA VAL A 143 15.14 -1.27 16.70
C VAL A 143 14.97 -0.49 15.41
N ASP A 144 15.16 0.82 15.47
CA ASP A 144 15.09 1.70 14.31
C ASP A 144 16.21 2.75 14.35
N GLY A 145 16.83 2.97 13.20
CA GLY A 145 17.96 3.88 13.06
C GLY A 145 17.59 5.13 12.28
N ASN A 146 18.57 6.01 12.07
CA ASN A 146 18.46 7.10 11.09
C ASN A 146 19.11 6.73 9.75
N SER A 147 19.09 5.43 9.38
CA SER A 147 19.79 4.97 8.19
C SER A 147 19.06 5.39 6.92
N CYS A 148 19.77 6.07 6.03
CA CYS A 148 19.29 6.42 4.70
C CYS A 148 19.24 5.21 3.74
N THR A 149 19.77 4.04 4.12
CA THR A 149 19.66 2.82 3.33
C THR A 149 18.39 2.02 3.63
N GLN A 150 17.60 2.41 4.63
CA GLN A 150 16.30 1.81 4.93
C GLN A 150 15.19 2.45 4.09
N PRO A 151 14.21 1.69 3.59
CA PRO A 151 12.99 2.25 3.03
C PRO A 151 12.22 3.01 4.11
N ARG A 152 12.23 4.33 4.07
CA ARG A 152 11.58 5.18 5.09
C ARG A 152 10.60 6.20 4.51
N GLY A 153 10.59 6.37 3.18
CA GLY A 153 9.70 7.32 2.53
C GLY A 153 9.89 8.74 3.10
N LYS A 154 8.81 9.48 3.31
CA LYS A 154 8.88 10.88 3.78
C LYS A 154 9.16 11.02 5.29
N GLN A 155 9.63 9.98 5.98
CA GLN A 155 10.09 10.08 7.36
C GLN A 155 11.48 10.74 7.45
N ARG A 156 11.68 11.69 8.36
CA ARG A 156 12.96 12.36 8.59
C ARG A 156 14.00 11.40 9.16
N TRP A 157 15.27 11.62 8.81
CA TRP A 157 16.45 10.96 9.42
C TRP A 157 17.37 11.96 10.15
N MET A 158 16.92 13.22 10.22
CA MET A 158 17.57 14.32 10.91
C MET A 158 16.67 14.79 12.05
N LYS A 159 17.24 15.55 12.99
CA LYS A 159 16.55 15.98 14.20
C LYS A 159 15.25 16.75 13.93
N ASP A 160 15.30 17.70 12.99
CA ASP A 160 14.20 18.59 12.67
C ASP A 160 13.61 18.22 11.30
N ASN A 161 12.34 18.53 11.08
CA ASN A 161 11.73 18.42 9.74
C ASN A 161 12.47 19.33 8.75
N PHE A 162 12.56 18.88 7.50
CA PHE A 162 13.20 19.63 6.42
C PHE A 162 12.53 19.31 5.10
N GLY A 163 12.41 20.30 4.21
CA GLY A 163 11.71 20.11 2.92
C GLY A 163 10.34 19.45 3.09
N CYS A 164 10.18 18.29 2.46
CA CYS A 164 9.00 17.44 2.50
C CYS A 164 9.15 16.19 3.40
N TRP A 165 10.11 16.18 4.33
CA TRP A 165 10.29 15.09 5.31
C TRP A 165 9.71 15.45 6.67
N TYR A 166 8.95 14.51 7.22
CA TYR A 166 8.10 14.65 8.40
C TYR A 166 8.65 13.89 9.59
N VAL A 167 7.99 14.03 10.73
CA VAL A 167 8.29 13.24 11.93
C VAL A 167 8.31 11.74 11.59
N GLN A 168 9.32 11.04 12.11
CA GLN A 168 9.50 9.60 11.94
C GLN A 168 8.43 8.79 12.67
N THR A 169 8.34 7.50 12.37
CA THR A 169 7.41 6.54 12.95
C THR A 169 8.24 5.35 13.43
N THR A 170 8.24 5.10 14.73
CA THR A 170 9.05 4.02 15.30
C THR A 170 8.18 2.98 16.02
N GLY A 171 8.54 1.72 15.87
CA GLY A 171 7.92 0.58 16.53
C GLY A 171 6.61 0.16 15.89
N ILE A 172 5.68 -0.36 16.70
CA ILE A 172 4.43 -0.93 16.21
C ILE A 172 3.48 0.20 15.76
N TRP A 173 3.36 0.41 14.46
CA TRP A 173 2.54 1.49 13.89
C TRP A 173 1.30 1.00 13.10
N GLN A 174 1.10 -0.32 13.01
CA GLN A 174 -0.15 -0.91 12.50
C GLN A 174 -0.59 -2.12 13.36
N THR A 175 -1.77 -2.67 13.06
CA THR A 175 -2.47 -3.60 13.96
C THR A 175 -1.66 -4.84 14.31
N VAL A 176 -1.77 -5.28 15.57
CA VAL A 176 -1.29 -6.59 16.03
C VAL A 176 -2.49 -7.47 16.32
N TRP A 177 -2.46 -8.72 15.86
CA TRP A 177 -3.57 -9.65 16.11
C TRP A 177 -3.11 -11.11 16.15
N MET A 178 -3.95 -11.96 16.72
CA MET A 178 -3.73 -13.41 16.75
C MET A 178 -4.79 -14.16 15.96
N GLU A 179 -4.40 -15.24 15.31
CA GLU A 179 -5.27 -16.20 14.65
C GLU A 179 -5.04 -17.60 15.21
N TYR A 180 -6.15 -18.33 15.41
CA TYR A 180 -6.14 -19.74 15.81
C TYR A 180 -6.46 -20.59 14.59
N VAL A 181 -5.47 -21.28 14.05
CA VAL A 181 -5.63 -22.02 12.79
C VAL A 181 -5.36 -23.51 12.99
N ASN A 182 -5.95 -24.35 12.16
CA ASN A 182 -5.62 -25.78 12.20
C ASN A 182 -4.17 -26.03 11.77
N PRO A 183 -3.55 -27.15 12.19
CA PRO A 183 -2.17 -27.49 11.82
C PRO A 183 -1.89 -27.41 10.32
N ILE A 184 -2.87 -27.80 9.50
CA ILE A 184 -2.93 -27.52 8.07
C ILE A 184 -4.05 -26.50 7.86
N HIS A 185 -3.72 -25.38 7.23
CA HIS A 185 -4.64 -24.27 7.00
C HIS A 185 -4.29 -23.53 5.72
N ILE A 186 -5.22 -22.74 5.21
CA ILE A 186 -4.99 -21.87 4.05
C ILE A 186 -4.16 -20.68 4.51
N SER A 187 -2.88 -20.65 4.12
CA SER A 187 -1.97 -19.55 4.49
C SER A 187 -2.06 -18.38 3.51
N ARG A 188 -2.38 -18.66 2.24
CA ARG A 188 -2.45 -17.65 1.18
C ARG A 188 -3.33 -18.11 0.03
N VAL A 189 -3.93 -17.14 -0.65
CA VAL A 189 -4.51 -17.30 -1.99
C VAL A 189 -4.06 -16.14 -2.88
N LYS A 190 -3.57 -16.46 -4.09
CA LYS A 190 -3.36 -15.50 -5.17
C LYS A 190 -4.46 -15.70 -6.20
N ILE A 191 -5.22 -14.66 -6.50
CA ILE A 191 -6.38 -14.71 -7.42
C ILE A 191 -6.05 -13.87 -8.65
N THR A 192 -5.95 -14.51 -9.82
CA THR A 192 -5.64 -13.84 -11.09
C THR A 192 -6.87 -13.86 -12.00
N PRO A 193 -7.56 -12.73 -12.22
CA PRO A 193 -8.71 -12.67 -13.11
C PRO A 193 -8.28 -12.71 -14.58
N GLU A 194 -8.99 -13.48 -15.39
CA GLU A 194 -8.83 -13.57 -16.85
C GLU A 194 -10.14 -13.13 -17.50
N LEU A 195 -10.29 -11.82 -17.70
CA LEU A 195 -11.54 -11.21 -18.15
C LEU A 195 -12.03 -11.81 -19.48
N GLU A 196 -11.12 -11.99 -20.43
CA GLU A 196 -11.37 -12.49 -21.78
C GLU A 196 -11.84 -13.95 -21.78
N ARG A 197 -11.41 -14.75 -20.80
CA ARG A 197 -11.84 -16.15 -20.62
C ARG A 197 -13.09 -16.27 -19.76
N GLY A 198 -13.48 -15.21 -19.04
CA GLY A 198 -14.53 -15.27 -18.02
C GLY A 198 -14.18 -16.26 -16.91
N ALA A 199 -12.92 -16.26 -16.46
CA ALA A 199 -12.42 -17.17 -15.45
C ALA A 199 -11.48 -16.46 -14.47
N ALA A 200 -11.23 -17.10 -13.33
CA ALA A 200 -10.19 -16.69 -12.39
C ALA A 200 -9.33 -17.90 -12.01
N ASN A 201 -8.01 -17.69 -12.03
CA ASN A 201 -7.03 -18.66 -11.55
C ASN A 201 -6.77 -18.42 -10.06
N PHE A 202 -6.95 -19.46 -9.26
CA PHE A 202 -6.68 -19.46 -7.83
C PHE A 202 -5.44 -20.29 -7.56
N HIS A 203 -4.42 -19.67 -6.99
CA HIS A 203 -3.22 -20.34 -6.50
C HIS A 203 -3.19 -20.27 -4.98
N TYR A 204 -3.41 -21.41 -4.33
CA TYR A 204 -3.45 -21.57 -2.88
C TYR A 204 -2.13 -22.06 -2.35
N GLU A 205 -1.75 -21.57 -1.17
CA GLU A 205 -0.63 -22.09 -0.39
C GLU A 205 -1.14 -22.49 0.99
N LEU A 206 -0.77 -23.69 1.42
CA LEU A 206 -1.15 -24.24 2.72
C LEU A 206 0.00 -24.06 3.72
N GLY A 207 -0.33 -23.64 4.93
CA GLY A 207 0.62 -23.58 6.03
C GLY A 207 1.07 -24.99 6.45
N ASN A 208 2.30 -25.07 6.96
CA ASN A 208 2.92 -26.30 7.46
C ASN A 208 3.03 -27.42 6.40
N SER A 209 3.74 -27.11 5.30
CA SER A 209 3.97 -28.01 4.16
C SER A 209 4.88 -29.20 4.51
N GLY A 210 4.33 -30.20 5.19
CA GLY A 210 5.01 -31.47 5.51
C GLY A 210 4.07 -32.54 6.07
N HIS A 211 2.78 -32.25 6.14
CA HIS A 211 1.76 -33.18 6.64
C HIS A 211 1.29 -34.17 5.58
N ASN A 212 0.62 -35.22 6.05
CA ASN A 212 -0.10 -36.13 5.18
C ASN A 212 -1.27 -35.39 4.50
N TYR A 213 -1.27 -35.37 3.16
CA TYR A 213 -2.34 -34.76 2.37
C TYR A 213 -3.50 -35.72 2.06
N ASP A 214 -3.40 -36.99 2.49
CA ASP A 214 -4.42 -38.01 2.25
C ASP A 214 -5.79 -37.55 2.75
N GLY A 215 -6.79 -37.59 1.87
CA GLY A 215 -8.16 -37.22 2.19
C GLY A 215 -8.40 -35.71 2.35
N LEU A 216 -7.41 -34.86 2.05
CA LEU A 216 -7.62 -33.42 1.99
C LEU A 216 -8.26 -32.99 0.67
N THR A 217 -9.28 -32.15 0.78
CA THR A 217 -9.87 -31.45 -0.37
C THR A 217 -9.98 -29.96 -0.08
N LEU A 218 -9.86 -29.15 -1.11
CA LEU A 218 -10.09 -27.71 -1.06
C LEU A 218 -11.32 -27.37 -1.89
N GLN A 219 -12.33 -26.80 -1.24
CA GLN A 219 -13.53 -26.30 -1.88
C GLN A 219 -13.44 -24.78 -2.07
N THR A 220 -13.66 -24.33 -3.30
CA THR A 220 -13.72 -22.91 -3.69
C THR A 220 -15.14 -22.57 -4.12
N ILE A 221 -15.76 -21.63 -3.43
CA ILE A 221 -17.14 -21.22 -3.66
C ILE A 221 -17.16 -19.74 -4.04
N ILE A 222 -17.67 -19.42 -5.22
CA ILE A 222 -17.74 -18.05 -5.75
C ILE A 222 -19.19 -17.56 -5.71
N ARG A 223 -19.40 -16.35 -5.19
CA ARG A 223 -20.68 -15.63 -5.22
C ARG A 223 -20.57 -14.26 -5.84
N PHE A 224 -21.69 -13.77 -6.37
CA PHE A 224 -21.85 -12.39 -6.82
C PHE A 224 -23.22 -11.90 -6.37
N ASP A 225 -23.28 -10.78 -5.66
CA ASP A 225 -24.50 -10.27 -5.02
C ASP A 225 -25.26 -11.35 -4.23
N GLY A 226 -24.53 -12.18 -3.48
CA GLY A 226 -25.05 -13.29 -2.69
C GLY A 226 -25.51 -14.53 -3.49
N LYS A 227 -25.52 -14.48 -4.83
CA LYS A 227 -25.90 -15.62 -5.68
C LYS A 227 -24.70 -16.54 -5.93
N LEU A 228 -24.92 -17.85 -5.86
CA LEU A 228 -23.91 -18.85 -6.21
C LEU A 228 -23.57 -18.78 -7.71
N ILE A 229 -22.29 -18.58 -8.01
CA ILE A 229 -21.75 -18.57 -9.38
C ILE A 229 -21.09 -19.89 -9.70
N ARG A 230 -20.24 -20.38 -8.81
CA ARG A 230 -19.55 -21.67 -8.96
C ARG A 230 -19.17 -22.24 -7.61
N SER A 231 -19.10 -23.57 -7.54
CA SER A 231 -18.53 -24.31 -6.42
C SER A 231 -17.70 -25.43 -7.02
N THR A 232 -16.41 -25.46 -6.71
CA THR A 232 -15.47 -26.50 -7.16
C THR A 232 -14.80 -27.11 -5.95
N GLU A 233 -14.51 -28.40 -6.01
CA GLU A 233 -13.74 -29.10 -4.98
C GLU A 233 -12.61 -29.87 -5.67
N THR A 234 -11.39 -29.73 -5.15
CA THR A 234 -10.20 -30.39 -5.69
C THR A 234 -9.46 -31.12 -4.59
N SER A 235 -8.84 -32.24 -4.92
CA SER A 235 -7.90 -32.92 -4.01
C SER A 235 -6.67 -32.04 -3.77
N VAL A 236 -6.13 -32.11 -2.57
CA VAL A 236 -4.86 -31.49 -2.19
C VAL A 236 -3.82 -32.60 -2.15
N GLU A 237 -2.76 -32.47 -2.95
CA GLU A 237 -1.69 -33.49 -3.03
C GLU A 237 -0.33 -32.96 -2.52
N ARG A 238 -0.22 -31.65 -2.34
CA ARG A 238 0.98 -30.95 -1.87
C ARG A 238 0.58 -29.61 -1.26
N GLY A 239 1.53 -28.92 -0.62
CA GLY A 239 1.31 -27.62 0.04
C GLY A 239 0.88 -26.46 -0.86
N THR A 240 0.72 -26.67 -2.16
CA THR A 240 0.19 -25.66 -3.09
C THR A 240 -0.83 -26.28 -4.03
N VAL A 241 -1.92 -25.57 -4.28
CA VAL A 241 -3.02 -26.04 -5.15
C VAL A 241 -3.34 -24.95 -6.16
N THR A 242 -3.61 -25.32 -7.41
CA THR A 242 -4.03 -24.36 -8.44
C THR A 242 -5.32 -24.81 -9.07
N VAL A 243 -6.30 -23.90 -9.15
CA VAL A 243 -7.63 -24.17 -9.69
C VAL A 243 -8.04 -23.04 -10.63
N ASP A 244 -8.40 -23.38 -11.86
CA ASP A 244 -9.05 -22.45 -12.79
C ASP A 244 -10.56 -22.58 -12.68
N VAL A 245 -11.24 -21.48 -12.35
CA VAL A 245 -12.68 -21.47 -12.11
C VAL A 245 -13.37 -20.50 -13.07
N SER A 246 -14.26 -21.02 -13.92
CA SER A 246 -15.12 -20.18 -14.77
C SER A 246 -16.18 -19.47 -13.94
N VAL A 247 -16.27 -18.14 -14.13
CA VAL A 247 -17.27 -17.26 -13.51
C VAL A 247 -18.44 -16.94 -14.45
N VAL A 248 -18.41 -17.45 -15.68
CA VAL A 248 -19.50 -17.31 -16.65
C VAL A 248 -20.77 -17.97 -16.11
N ASN A 249 -21.80 -17.17 -15.82
CA ASN A 249 -23.05 -17.67 -15.24
C ASN A 249 -24.24 -16.74 -15.56
N GLU A 250 -25.40 -17.31 -15.90
CA GLU A 250 -26.63 -16.53 -16.15
C GLU A 250 -27.08 -15.70 -14.92
N ALA A 251 -26.70 -16.12 -13.71
CA ALA A 251 -27.07 -15.45 -12.46
C ALA A 251 -26.51 -14.04 -12.30
N VAL A 252 -25.43 -13.68 -13.02
CA VAL A 252 -24.84 -12.33 -13.01
C VAL A 252 -25.41 -11.40 -14.07
N GLY A 253 -26.38 -11.86 -14.88
CA GLY A 253 -27.09 -11.07 -15.90
C GLY A 253 -26.68 -11.38 -17.33
N GLU A 254 -27.19 -10.59 -18.28
CA GLU A 254 -27.13 -10.84 -19.74
C GLU A 254 -25.72 -11.09 -20.29
N TRP A 255 -24.72 -10.44 -19.69
CA TRP A 255 -23.32 -10.51 -20.11
C TRP A 255 -22.54 -11.67 -19.46
N LYS A 256 -23.17 -12.43 -18.56
CA LYS A 256 -22.66 -13.62 -17.86
C LYS A 256 -21.37 -13.44 -17.05
N VAL A 257 -20.73 -12.27 -17.09
CA VAL A 257 -19.60 -11.81 -16.28
C VAL A 257 -19.82 -10.34 -15.94
N LYS A 258 -19.45 -9.92 -14.73
CA LYS A 258 -19.55 -8.52 -14.26
C LYS A 258 -18.15 -7.98 -13.98
N PRO A 259 -17.59 -7.13 -14.86
CA PRO A 259 -16.24 -6.64 -14.66
C PRO A 259 -16.18 -5.61 -13.52
N TRP A 260 -15.05 -5.57 -12.82
CA TRP A 260 -14.71 -4.47 -11.93
C TRP A 260 -14.24 -3.27 -12.76
N HIS A 261 -14.77 -2.09 -12.45
CA HIS A 261 -14.40 -0.83 -13.07
C HIS A 261 -14.65 0.29 -12.04
N PRO A 262 -13.92 1.43 -12.05
CA PRO A 262 -14.17 2.55 -11.13
C PRO A 262 -15.66 2.96 -11.02
N ASN A 263 -16.35 3.08 -12.15
CA ASN A 263 -17.78 3.41 -12.19
C ASN A 263 -18.71 2.26 -11.75
N HIS A 264 -18.23 1.02 -11.81
CA HIS A 264 -19.00 -0.20 -11.52
C HIS A 264 -18.09 -1.21 -10.78
N PRO A 265 -17.78 -0.98 -9.48
CA PRO A 265 -16.80 -1.76 -8.72
C PRO A 265 -17.36 -3.14 -8.32
N ASN A 266 -17.72 -3.95 -9.30
CA ASN A 266 -18.27 -5.29 -9.10
C ASN A 266 -17.19 -6.21 -8.52
N LEU A 267 -17.49 -6.83 -7.37
CA LEU A 267 -16.60 -7.78 -6.72
C LEU A 267 -17.30 -9.12 -6.56
N TYR A 268 -16.55 -10.20 -6.74
CA TYR A 268 -16.97 -11.57 -6.49
C TYR A 268 -16.45 -12.03 -5.13
N ASP A 269 -17.35 -12.60 -4.33
CA ASP A 269 -17.03 -13.20 -3.04
C ASP A 269 -16.47 -14.59 -3.20
N VAL A 270 -15.48 -14.94 -2.38
CA VAL A 270 -14.85 -16.26 -2.38
C VAL A 270 -14.86 -16.82 -0.97
N GLU A 271 -15.45 -18.00 -0.83
CA GLU A 271 -15.36 -18.83 0.37
C GLU A 271 -14.47 -20.04 0.05
N MET A 272 -13.46 -20.27 0.88
CA MET A 272 -12.44 -21.30 0.70
C MET A 272 -12.50 -22.23 1.91
N ILE A 273 -12.83 -23.50 1.68
CA ILE A 273 -13.02 -24.48 2.74
C ILE A 273 -12.04 -25.63 2.52
N LEU A 274 -11.05 -25.76 3.41
CA LEU A 274 -10.19 -26.93 3.46
C LEU A 274 -10.89 -28.01 4.29
N LYS A 275 -10.96 -29.23 3.76
CA LYS A 275 -11.62 -30.36 4.41
C LYS A 275 -10.67 -31.54 4.55
N GLN A 276 -10.82 -32.28 5.64
CA GLN A 276 -10.18 -33.58 5.87
C GLN A 276 -11.26 -34.66 5.89
N ASN A 277 -11.17 -35.63 4.99
CA ASN A 277 -12.15 -36.72 4.87
C ASN A 277 -13.60 -36.20 4.79
N GLY A 278 -13.81 -35.13 4.03
CA GLY A 278 -15.11 -34.47 3.84
C GLY A 278 -15.57 -33.52 4.96
N LYS A 279 -14.84 -33.43 6.09
CA LYS A 279 -15.16 -32.51 7.19
C LYS A 279 -14.35 -31.21 7.09
N PRO A 280 -14.97 -30.02 7.17
CA PRO A 280 -14.23 -28.76 7.24
C PRO A 280 -13.24 -28.72 8.40
N ILE A 281 -12.00 -28.37 8.11
CA ILE A 281 -10.95 -28.10 9.09
C ILE A 281 -10.45 -26.66 9.01
N ASP A 282 -10.64 -25.97 7.90
CA ASP A 282 -10.30 -24.56 7.81
C ASP A 282 -11.24 -23.84 6.87
N THR A 283 -11.64 -22.62 7.23
CA THR A 283 -12.47 -21.76 6.39
C THR A 283 -11.88 -20.37 6.37
N ALA A 284 -11.66 -19.84 5.18
CA ALA A 284 -11.23 -18.47 4.97
C ALA A 284 -12.01 -17.83 3.82
N TYR A 285 -12.10 -16.50 3.85
CA TYR A 285 -12.85 -15.74 2.87
C TYR A 285 -11.96 -14.72 2.16
N SER A 286 -12.29 -14.43 0.90
CA SER A 286 -11.58 -13.46 0.07
C SER A 286 -12.56 -12.86 -0.94
N TYR A 287 -12.06 -12.01 -1.81
CA TYR A 287 -12.83 -11.45 -2.92
C TYR A 287 -11.89 -11.10 -4.09
N PHE A 288 -12.46 -10.91 -5.27
CA PHE A 288 -11.71 -10.42 -6.43
C PHE A 288 -12.59 -9.61 -7.37
N GLY A 289 -11.96 -8.74 -8.17
CA GLY A 289 -12.60 -8.02 -9.26
C GLY A 289 -12.19 -8.61 -10.61
N MET A 290 -13.18 -8.90 -11.47
CA MET A 290 -12.90 -9.32 -12.85
C MET A 290 -12.48 -8.11 -13.69
N ARG A 291 -11.19 -7.92 -13.93
CA ARG A 291 -10.71 -6.79 -14.75
C ARG A 291 -9.42 -7.12 -15.48
N SER A 292 -9.22 -6.53 -16.66
CA SER A 292 -7.93 -6.55 -17.36
C SER A 292 -7.39 -5.13 -17.47
N ILE A 293 -6.10 -4.96 -17.15
CA ILE A 293 -5.35 -3.75 -17.42
C ILE A 293 -4.16 -4.10 -18.31
N ARG A 294 -3.90 -3.27 -19.32
CA ARG A 294 -2.75 -3.44 -20.22
C ARG A 294 -2.37 -2.11 -20.87
N ILE A 295 -1.18 -2.07 -21.44
CA ILE A 295 -0.76 -0.99 -22.34
C ILE A 295 -1.01 -1.42 -23.78
N ALA A 296 -1.60 -0.52 -24.56
CA ALA A 296 -1.78 -0.70 -25.99
C ALA A 296 -1.36 0.59 -26.71
N GLY A 297 -0.17 0.57 -27.33
CA GLY A 297 0.44 1.79 -27.86
C GLY A 297 0.71 2.79 -26.74
N ASP A 298 0.28 4.04 -26.95
CA ASP A 298 0.42 5.15 -26.02
C ASP A 298 -0.77 5.30 -25.05
N GLN A 299 -1.57 4.24 -24.89
CA GLN A 299 -2.76 4.25 -24.03
C GLN A 299 -2.74 3.16 -22.97
N ILE A 300 -3.34 3.48 -21.84
CA ILE A 300 -3.62 2.55 -20.75
C ILE A 300 -5.06 2.07 -20.93
N ILE A 301 -5.24 0.75 -21.07
CA ILE A 301 -6.52 0.13 -21.37
C ILE A 301 -7.02 -0.63 -20.14
N LEU A 302 -8.19 -0.24 -19.62
CA LEU A 302 -8.93 -0.97 -18.59
C LEU A 302 -10.18 -1.59 -19.23
N ASN A 303 -10.34 -2.91 -19.12
CA ASN A 303 -11.49 -3.66 -19.66
C ASN A 303 -11.79 -3.33 -21.13
N HIS A 304 -10.75 -3.32 -21.97
CA HIS A 304 -10.79 -3.00 -23.41
C HIS A 304 -10.99 -1.53 -23.79
N THR A 305 -11.20 -0.62 -22.84
CA THR A 305 -11.35 0.82 -23.11
C THR A 305 -10.17 1.63 -22.57
N PRO A 306 -9.70 2.67 -23.28
CA PRO A 306 -8.73 3.61 -22.73
C PRO A 306 -9.26 4.27 -21.46
N ILE A 307 -8.41 4.41 -20.45
CA ILE A 307 -8.74 5.10 -19.21
C ILE A 307 -7.87 6.34 -19.04
N TYR A 308 -8.52 7.49 -18.93
CA TYR A 308 -7.85 8.73 -18.55
C TYR A 308 -7.79 8.80 -17.03
N GLN A 309 -6.57 8.85 -16.48
CA GLN A 309 -6.36 8.82 -15.04
C GLN A 309 -6.33 10.25 -14.48
N ARG A 310 -7.25 10.55 -13.57
CA ARG A 310 -7.27 11.79 -12.78
C ARG A 310 -6.94 11.38 -11.37
N LEU A 311 -5.65 11.40 -11.06
CA LEU A 311 -5.12 10.96 -9.79
C LEU A 311 -4.93 12.14 -8.83
N LEU A 312 -5.00 11.84 -7.55
CA LEU A 312 -4.65 12.75 -6.47
C LEU A 312 -3.50 12.11 -5.68
N LEU A 313 -2.44 12.88 -5.45
CA LEU A 313 -1.34 12.45 -4.59
C LEU A 313 -1.82 12.45 -3.14
N ASP A 314 -1.60 11.34 -2.45
CA ASP A 314 -2.06 11.13 -1.09
C ASP A 314 -0.92 10.58 -0.23
N GLN A 315 -0.49 11.39 0.73
CA GLN A 315 0.58 11.02 1.66
C GLN A 315 0.13 10.24 2.88
N GLY A 316 -1.18 10.15 3.14
CA GLY A 316 -1.75 9.35 4.22
C GLY A 316 -1.23 9.69 5.62
N TYR A 317 -0.97 10.97 5.88
CA TYR A 317 -0.63 11.48 7.22
C TYR A 317 -1.85 12.08 7.91
N TRP A 318 -1.87 11.99 9.23
CA TRP A 318 -2.92 12.49 10.11
C TRP A 318 -2.31 13.29 11.26
N SER A 319 -2.98 14.38 11.69
CA SER A 319 -2.46 15.30 12.70
C SER A 319 -2.05 14.62 14.02
N ASP A 320 -2.81 13.62 14.46
CA ASP A 320 -2.64 13.02 15.80
C ASP A 320 -2.10 11.58 15.76
N THR A 321 -2.03 10.97 14.57
CA THR A 321 -1.66 9.55 14.38
C THR A 321 -0.60 9.32 13.31
N HIS A 322 -0.14 10.39 12.65
CA HIS A 322 0.85 10.36 11.56
C HIS A 322 0.49 9.32 10.49
N LEU A 323 1.34 8.31 10.24
CA LEU A 323 1.15 7.31 9.19
C LEU A 323 0.01 6.33 9.47
N THR A 324 -0.36 6.13 10.74
CA THR A 324 -1.38 5.17 11.17
C THR A 324 -2.77 5.78 10.96
N PRO A 325 -3.67 5.13 10.20
CA PRO A 325 -5.05 5.61 10.08
C PRO A 325 -5.74 5.65 11.46
N PRO A 326 -6.41 6.76 11.82
CA PRO A 326 -7.03 6.88 13.14
C PRO A 326 -8.27 5.98 13.28
N SER A 327 -8.99 5.72 12.18
CA SER A 327 -10.10 4.78 12.14
C SER A 327 -10.43 4.35 10.70
N GLU A 328 -11.30 3.35 10.55
CA GLU A 328 -11.85 2.94 9.26
C GLU A 328 -12.67 4.06 8.59
N GLU A 329 -13.40 4.84 9.38
CA GLU A 329 -14.19 5.97 8.89
C GLU A 329 -13.31 7.07 8.30
N ALA A 330 -12.11 7.29 8.86
CA ALA A 330 -11.15 8.24 8.33
C ALA A 330 -10.62 7.82 6.95
N LEU A 331 -10.37 6.52 6.75
CA LEU A 331 -10.01 5.97 5.43
C LEU A 331 -11.12 6.19 4.41
N LEU A 332 -12.37 5.93 4.80
CA LEU A 332 -13.55 6.16 3.97
C LEU A 332 -13.73 7.63 3.61
N GLU A 333 -13.47 8.54 4.56
CA GLU A 333 -13.55 9.98 4.35
C GLU A 333 -12.57 10.49 3.30
N ASP A 334 -11.31 10.07 3.35
CA ASP A 334 -10.30 10.43 2.34
C ASP A 334 -10.69 9.90 0.94
N ILE A 335 -11.21 8.67 0.85
CA ILE A 335 -11.70 8.09 -0.41
C ILE A 335 -12.91 8.87 -0.95
N ASP A 336 -13.88 9.17 -0.09
CA ASP A 336 -15.10 9.87 -0.49
C ASP A 336 -14.83 11.31 -0.92
N LYS A 337 -13.90 12.01 -0.25
CA LYS A 337 -13.48 13.35 -0.64
C LYS A 337 -12.72 13.34 -1.96
N THR A 338 -11.85 12.35 -2.18
CA THR A 338 -11.15 12.17 -3.46
C THR A 338 -12.14 12.03 -4.61
N LEU A 339 -13.13 11.14 -4.47
CA LEU A 339 -14.18 10.94 -5.48
C LEU A 339 -15.06 12.18 -5.66
N ALA A 340 -15.38 12.90 -4.57
CA ALA A 340 -16.16 14.12 -4.62
C ALA A 340 -15.45 15.24 -5.42
N LEU A 341 -14.12 15.36 -5.29
CA LEU A 341 -13.27 16.28 -6.05
C LEU A 341 -13.12 15.92 -7.54
N GLY A 342 -13.73 14.82 -8.02
CA GLY A 342 -13.72 14.46 -9.45
C GLY A 342 -12.52 13.62 -9.91
N PHE A 343 -11.65 13.22 -8.98
CA PHE A 343 -10.59 12.26 -9.22
C PHE A 343 -11.16 10.84 -9.32
N ASN A 344 -10.53 9.99 -10.12
CA ASN A 344 -10.89 8.57 -10.25
C ASN A 344 -9.80 7.63 -9.73
N GLY A 345 -8.73 8.18 -9.16
CA GLY A 345 -7.70 7.41 -8.50
C GLY A 345 -6.82 8.24 -7.58
N VAL A 346 -5.90 7.54 -6.94
CA VAL A 346 -4.87 8.09 -6.07
C VAL A 346 -3.53 7.50 -6.40
N ARG A 347 -2.49 8.28 -6.12
CA ARG A 347 -1.13 7.78 -5.99
C ARG A 347 -0.72 7.90 -4.54
N LYS A 348 -0.52 6.75 -3.88
CA LYS A 348 -0.07 6.72 -2.48
C LYS A 348 1.40 7.07 -2.44
N HIS A 349 1.81 8.13 -1.76
CA HIS A 349 3.13 8.74 -1.89
C HIS A 349 3.75 9.08 -0.53
N GLN A 350 4.98 8.74 -0.16
CA GLN A 350 5.76 7.56 -0.53
C GLN A 350 5.60 6.55 0.62
N LYS A 351 4.39 5.98 0.75
CA LYS A 351 4.02 5.01 1.79
C LYS A 351 3.14 3.92 1.22
N LEU A 352 3.14 2.77 1.89
CA LEU A 352 2.17 1.71 1.66
C LEU A 352 1.00 1.85 2.61
N GLU A 353 -0.21 1.69 2.07
CA GLU A 353 -1.44 1.83 2.85
C GLU A 353 -1.89 0.55 3.51
N ASP A 354 -2.65 0.74 4.59
CA ASP A 354 -3.38 -0.33 5.25
C ASP A 354 -4.24 -1.10 4.23
N PRO A 355 -4.16 -2.45 4.15
CA PRO A 355 -5.05 -3.30 3.35
C PRO A 355 -6.55 -2.97 3.46
N ARG A 356 -7.01 -2.38 4.57
CA ARG A 356 -8.38 -1.86 4.73
C ARG A 356 -8.67 -0.68 3.81
N TYR A 357 -7.72 0.23 3.60
CA TYR A 357 -7.84 1.31 2.60
C TYR A 357 -8.00 0.74 1.20
N LEU A 358 -7.15 -0.22 0.83
CA LEU A 358 -7.21 -0.89 -0.47
C LEU A 358 -8.53 -1.64 -0.68
N TYR A 359 -9.04 -2.30 0.37
CA TYR A 359 -10.38 -2.90 0.35
C TYR A 359 -11.47 -1.86 0.05
N TRP A 360 -11.44 -0.70 0.70
CA TRP A 360 -12.43 0.34 0.43
C TRP A 360 -12.27 0.98 -0.95
N CYS A 361 -11.05 1.08 -1.47
CA CYS A 361 -10.80 1.48 -2.85
C CYS A 361 -11.40 0.47 -3.84
N ASP A 362 -11.23 -0.83 -3.60
CA ASP A 362 -11.86 -1.89 -4.41
C ASP A 362 -13.38 -1.79 -4.38
N ARG A 363 -13.97 -1.50 -3.22
CA ARG A 363 -15.42 -1.40 -3.01
C ARG A 363 -16.04 -0.14 -3.60
N LYS A 364 -15.33 0.99 -3.53
CA LYS A 364 -15.82 2.30 -4.01
C LYS A 364 -15.41 2.61 -5.45
N GLY A 365 -14.50 1.82 -6.02
CA GLY A 365 -14.05 2.01 -7.39
C GLY A 365 -13.05 3.15 -7.53
N LEU A 366 -12.10 3.27 -6.60
CA LEU A 366 -10.97 4.20 -6.69
C LEU A 366 -9.74 3.47 -7.24
N LEU A 367 -9.11 3.99 -8.29
CA LEU A 367 -7.84 3.45 -8.79
C LEU A 367 -6.69 3.78 -7.83
N VAL A 368 -5.72 2.89 -7.69
CA VAL A 368 -4.57 3.08 -6.80
C VAL A 368 -3.27 2.81 -7.54
N TRP A 369 -2.32 3.74 -7.43
CA TRP A 369 -0.91 3.46 -7.64
C TRP A 369 -0.28 3.14 -6.29
N SER A 370 0.33 1.95 -6.20
CA SER A 370 1.01 1.50 -4.99
C SER A 370 2.49 1.86 -5.11
N GLU A 371 2.94 2.80 -4.28
CA GLU A 371 4.32 3.29 -4.27
C GLU A 371 5.10 2.77 -3.07
N MET A 372 6.36 2.41 -3.30
CA MET A 372 7.27 2.00 -2.24
C MET A 372 7.86 3.24 -1.53
N PRO A 373 7.99 3.21 -0.19
CA PRO A 373 8.85 4.13 0.54
C PRO A 373 10.27 4.15 -0.03
N SER A 374 10.81 5.34 -0.28
CA SER A 374 12.17 5.48 -0.80
C SER A 374 13.22 5.24 0.28
N THR A 375 14.38 4.74 -0.16
CA THR A 375 15.66 4.95 0.52
C THR A 375 16.23 6.31 0.10
N TYR A 376 17.30 6.77 0.75
CA TYR A 376 18.00 8.04 0.44
C TYR A 376 19.48 7.89 0.15
N GLU A 377 20.05 6.70 0.39
CA GLU A 377 21.40 6.34 0.00
C GLU A 377 21.39 5.02 -0.77
N PHE A 378 22.20 4.96 -1.83
CA PHE A 378 22.41 3.75 -2.60
C PHE A 378 23.57 2.93 -2.03
N GLY A 379 23.37 1.62 -1.88
CA GLY A 379 24.39 0.67 -1.42
C GLY A 379 23.83 -0.74 -1.36
N ASP A 380 24.68 -1.72 -1.08
CA ASP A 380 24.28 -3.14 -1.04
C ASP A 380 23.15 -3.38 -0.02
N ASP A 381 23.23 -2.77 1.16
CA ASP A 381 22.17 -2.82 2.18
C ASP A 381 20.84 -2.26 1.66
N ALA A 382 20.87 -1.14 0.92
CA ALA A 382 19.67 -0.52 0.37
C ALA A 382 19.05 -1.42 -0.71
N VAL A 383 19.88 -2.01 -1.57
CA VAL A 383 19.44 -2.97 -2.60
C VAL A 383 18.78 -4.19 -1.95
N GLU A 384 19.39 -4.77 -0.92
CA GLU A 384 18.85 -5.93 -0.23
C GLU A 384 17.53 -5.61 0.48
N ARG A 385 17.53 -4.62 1.38
CA ARG A 385 16.35 -4.22 2.17
C ARG A 385 15.16 -3.84 1.30
N PHE A 386 15.40 -2.97 0.32
CA PHE A 386 14.35 -2.54 -0.59
C PHE A 386 13.79 -3.72 -1.38
N THR A 387 14.64 -4.59 -1.92
CA THR A 387 14.19 -5.75 -2.72
C THR A 387 13.35 -6.70 -1.88
N GLN A 388 13.81 -7.04 -0.67
CA GLN A 388 13.08 -7.97 0.20
C GLN A 388 11.69 -7.44 0.55
N GLU A 389 11.61 -6.18 0.98
CA GLU A 389 10.36 -5.57 1.39
C GLU A 389 9.40 -5.33 0.21
N TRP A 390 9.91 -4.80 -0.90
CA TRP A 390 9.12 -4.60 -2.13
C TRP A 390 8.47 -5.91 -2.61
N MET A 391 9.23 -7.01 -2.61
CA MET A 391 8.69 -8.29 -3.05
C MET A 391 7.65 -8.86 -2.08
N ALA A 392 7.79 -8.61 -0.78
CA ALA A 392 6.76 -8.96 0.20
C ALA A 392 5.47 -8.17 -0.06
N VAL A 393 5.58 -6.86 -0.33
CA VAL A 393 4.46 -5.96 -0.57
C VAL A 393 3.69 -6.33 -1.84
N VAL A 394 4.36 -6.49 -2.98
CA VAL A 394 3.72 -6.90 -4.24
C VAL A 394 2.98 -8.23 -4.05
N ARG A 395 3.58 -9.15 -3.27
CA ARG A 395 3.00 -10.46 -2.98
C ARG A 395 1.74 -10.38 -2.09
N GLN A 396 1.70 -9.45 -1.14
CA GLN A 396 0.57 -9.24 -0.21
C GLN A 396 -0.58 -8.48 -0.88
N HIS A 397 -0.28 -7.46 -1.68
CA HIS A 397 -1.29 -6.56 -2.24
C HIS A 397 -1.82 -6.98 -3.63
N TYR A 398 -1.29 -8.07 -4.21
CA TYR A 398 -1.60 -8.55 -5.56
C TYR A 398 -3.11 -8.65 -5.89
N ASN A 399 -3.93 -9.08 -4.94
CA ASN A 399 -5.34 -9.40 -5.19
C ASN A 399 -6.26 -8.17 -5.33
N HIS A 400 -5.80 -6.97 -4.97
CA HIS A 400 -6.62 -5.75 -5.01
C HIS A 400 -6.87 -5.29 -6.45
N PRO A 401 -8.10 -5.34 -6.99
CA PRO A 401 -8.39 -4.85 -8.34
C PRO A 401 -8.16 -3.34 -8.51
N SER A 402 -8.27 -2.54 -7.44
CA SER A 402 -8.01 -1.10 -7.42
C SER A 402 -6.57 -0.73 -7.73
N ILE A 403 -5.60 -1.54 -7.28
CA ILE A 403 -4.21 -1.34 -7.65
C ILE A 403 -4.10 -1.58 -9.16
N ILE A 404 -3.70 -0.55 -9.88
CA ILE A 404 -3.51 -0.59 -11.33
C ILE A 404 -2.06 -0.39 -11.75
N THR A 405 -1.23 0.19 -10.89
CA THR A 405 0.16 0.52 -11.21
C THR A 405 1.05 0.27 -9.99
N TRP A 406 2.24 -0.27 -10.24
CA TRP A 406 3.31 -0.42 -9.25
C TRP A 406 4.38 0.65 -9.46
N VAL A 407 4.76 1.36 -8.39
CA VAL A 407 5.75 2.43 -8.42
C VAL A 407 6.87 2.14 -7.40
N PRO A 408 7.90 1.37 -7.76
CA PRO A 408 9.01 1.09 -6.85
C PRO A 408 9.86 2.32 -6.50
N PHE A 409 10.21 3.17 -7.45
CA PHE A 409 11.04 4.35 -7.17
C PHE A 409 10.37 5.63 -7.65
N ASN A 410 10.77 6.75 -7.06
CA ASN A 410 10.24 8.07 -7.34
C ASN A 410 11.37 9.09 -7.23
N GLU A 411 11.44 10.01 -8.19
CA GLU A 411 12.34 11.17 -8.20
C GLU A 411 13.84 10.84 -8.04
N SER A 412 14.21 9.59 -8.31
CA SER A 412 15.56 9.07 -8.11
C SER A 412 16.04 9.05 -6.64
N TRP A 413 15.13 9.11 -5.67
CA TRP A 413 15.48 8.95 -4.26
C TRP A 413 16.06 7.55 -4.00
N GLY A 414 17.23 7.50 -3.37
CA GLY A 414 17.96 6.24 -3.12
C GLY A 414 18.71 5.68 -4.35
N ILE A 415 18.57 6.33 -5.50
CA ILE A 415 19.19 6.00 -6.80
C ILE A 415 19.54 7.30 -7.54
N THR A 416 20.19 8.23 -6.83
CA THR A 416 20.37 9.63 -7.25
C THR A 416 21.15 9.82 -8.55
N ASP A 417 21.99 8.85 -8.92
CA ASP A 417 22.84 8.89 -10.11
C ASP A 417 22.29 8.01 -11.25
N ILE A 418 21.06 7.51 -11.18
CA ILE A 418 20.44 6.61 -12.17
C ILE A 418 20.54 7.13 -13.60
N ALA A 419 20.59 8.45 -13.80
CA ALA A 419 20.83 9.09 -15.09
C ALA A 419 22.06 8.51 -15.82
N THR A 420 23.13 8.14 -15.11
CA THR A 420 24.40 7.72 -15.72
C THR A 420 25.05 6.49 -15.08
N ASP A 421 24.77 6.20 -13.81
CA ASP A 421 25.36 5.07 -13.10
C ASP A 421 24.67 3.76 -13.49
N ARG A 422 25.43 2.85 -14.11
CA ARG A 422 24.89 1.57 -14.56
C ARG A 422 24.41 0.70 -13.39
N LYS A 423 25.06 0.70 -12.21
CA LYS A 423 24.63 -0.17 -11.11
C LYS A 423 23.21 0.16 -10.65
N GLN A 424 22.93 1.44 -10.47
CA GLN A 424 21.60 1.94 -10.11
C GLN A 424 20.58 1.61 -11.21
N GLN A 425 20.95 1.75 -12.49
CA GLN A 425 20.11 1.32 -13.61
C GLN A 425 19.80 -0.19 -13.57
N GLN A 426 20.77 -1.08 -13.31
CA GLN A 426 20.48 -2.53 -13.26
C GLN A 426 19.63 -2.89 -12.05
N PHE A 427 19.83 -2.19 -10.93
CA PHE A 427 18.99 -2.38 -9.77
C PHE A 427 17.52 -2.10 -10.10
N THR A 428 17.26 -0.95 -10.71
CA THR A 428 15.88 -0.58 -11.09
C THR A 428 15.27 -1.51 -12.16
N GLU A 429 16.05 -1.96 -13.15
CA GLU A 429 15.63 -3.00 -14.11
C GLU A 429 15.32 -4.34 -13.42
N SER A 430 16.13 -4.72 -12.43
CA SER A 430 15.92 -5.97 -11.69
C SER A 430 14.61 -5.91 -10.92
N ILE A 431 14.33 -4.80 -10.24
CA ILE A 431 13.05 -4.58 -9.57
C ILE A 431 11.88 -4.62 -10.55
N TYR A 432 11.99 -4.00 -11.72
CA TYR A 432 10.97 -4.10 -12.77
C TYR A 432 10.68 -5.56 -13.15
N HIS A 433 11.72 -6.33 -13.48
CA HIS A 433 11.56 -7.71 -13.94
C HIS A 433 11.09 -8.65 -12.82
N LEU A 434 11.53 -8.44 -11.57
CA LEU A 434 11.03 -9.18 -10.41
C LEU A 434 9.54 -8.88 -10.17
N THR A 435 9.14 -7.61 -10.26
CA THR A 435 7.73 -7.21 -10.16
C THR A 435 6.92 -7.89 -11.25
N LYS A 436 7.37 -7.84 -12.51
CA LYS A 436 6.71 -8.50 -13.63
C LYS A 436 6.64 -10.02 -13.51
N ALA A 437 7.62 -10.67 -12.88
CA ALA A 437 7.56 -12.11 -12.63
C ALA A 437 6.41 -12.48 -11.66
N PHE A 438 6.10 -11.60 -10.70
CA PHE A 438 4.97 -11.77 -9.77
C PHE A 438 3.64 -11.29 -10.36
N ASP A 439 3.66 -10.17 -11.09
CA ASP A 439 2.50 -9.52 -11.67
C ASP A 439 2.79 -8.99 -13.07
N GLN A 440 2.45 -9.80 -14.07
CA GLN A 440 2.61 -9.43 -15.48
C GLN A 440 1.52 -8.46 -15.97
N MET A 441 0.39 -8.37 -15.28
CA MET A 441 -0.79 -7.65 -15.77
C MET A 441 -0.66 -6.14 -15.58
N ARG A 442 -0.17 -5.70 -14.42
CA ARG A 442 -0.14 -4.28 -14.07
C ARG A 442 1.09 -3.58 -14.64
N PRO A 443 0.96 -2.36 -15.18
CA PRO A 443 2.09 -1.48 -15.47
C PRO A 443 3.00 -1.27 -14.26
N VAL A 444 4.29 -1.16 -14.52
CA VAL A 444 5.32 -0.79 -13.55
C VAL A 444 6.00 0.51 -14.00
N ILE A 445 5.99 1.52 -13.14
CA ILE A 445 6.74 2.77 -13.34
C ILE A 445 7.98 2.68 -12.49
N VAL A 446 9.12 2.50 -13.14
CA VAL A 446 10.33 2.15 -12.42
C VAL A 446 10.82 3.31 -11.57
N ASN A 447 10.94 4.50 -12.15
CA ASN A 447 11.32 5.72 -11.43
C ASN A 447 10.31 6.80 -11.81
N ASP A 448 9.43 7.19 -10.91
CA ASP A 448 8.39 8.17 -11.20
C ASP A 448 8.97 9.59 -11.37
N GLY A 449 8.52 10.30 -12.40
CA GLY A 449 8.76 11.73 -12.63
C GLY A 449 9.89 12.10 -13.59
N TRP A 450 10.96 11.31 -13.67
CA TRP A 450 12.08 11.51 -14.60
C TRP A 450 13.05 10.32 -14.63
N GLU A 451 14.03 10.39 -15.55
CA GLU A 451 15.17 9.47 -15.64
C GLU A 451 14.75 7.99 -15.66
N HIS A 452 13.70 7.69 -16.40
CA HIS A 452 13.21 6.32 -16.52
C HIS A 452 14.24 5.41 -17.18
N THR A 453 14.29 4.18 -16.67
CA THR A 453 14.95 3.04 -17.33
C THR A 453 13.91 2.25 -18.12
N VAL A 454 13.45 1.10 -17.60
CA VAL A 454 12.45 0.21 -18.23
C VAL A 454 11.05 0.43 -17.64
N SER A 455 10.46 1.60 -17.86
CA SER A 455 9.08 1.87 -17.41
C SER A 455 8.04 1.52 -18.48
N ASP A 456 6.89 1.06 -18.00
CA ASP A 456 5.69 0.80 -18.79
C ASP A 456 4.89 2.08 -19.09
N ILE A 457 4.89 3.04 -18.17
CA ILE A 457 4.31 4.38 -18.32
C ILE A 457 5.44 5.38 -18.11
N ILE A 458 5.51 6.40 -18.96
CA ILE A 458 6.42 7.53 -18.78
C ILE A 458 5.71 8.58 -17.96
N THR A 459 6.32 8.99 -16.87
CA THR A 459 5.76 9.97 -15.95
C THR A 459 6.67 11.17 -15.78
N LEU A 460 6.05 12.34 -15.68
CA LEU A 460 6.75 13.62 -15.70
C LEU A 460 6.24 14.48 -14.54
N HIS A 461 7.16 14.98 -13.71
CA HIS A 461 6.84 15.91 -12.62
C HIS A 461 7.10 17.34 -13.05
N ASP A 462 6.10 18.21 -12.88
CA ASP A 462 6.24 19.60 -13.25
C ASP A 462 5.37 20.52 -12.39
N TYR A 463 6.04 21.40 -11.66
CA TYR A 463 5.43 22.33 -10.72
C TYR A 463 5.30 23.76 -11.28
N GLU A 464 5.38 23.92 -12.61
CA GLU A 464 5.09 25.18 -13.28
C GLU A 464 3.71 25.73 -12.89
N GLU A 465 3.68 27.02 -12.54
CA GLU A 465 2.47 27.67 -12.03
C GLU A 465 1.64 28.34 -13.13
N ILE A 466 2.22 28.58 -14.30
CA ILE A 466 1.57 29.25 -15.43
C ILE A 466 1.23 28.23 -16.51
N GLY A 467 -0.07 27.98 -16.71
CA GLY A 467 -0.56 26.99 -17.69
C GLY A 467 0.01 27.15 -19.10
N ALA A 468 0.13 28.38 -19.61
CA ALA A 468 0.69 28.63 -20.95
C ALA A 468 2.19 28.25 -21.04
N MET A 469 2.95 28.41 -19.96
CA MET A 469 4.37 28.00 -19.93
C MET A 469 4.50 26.49 -19.83
N LEU A 470 3.62 25.84 -19.07
CA LEU A 470 3.52 24.38 -19.01
C LEU A 470 3.21 23.85 -20.42
N GLU A 471 2.13 24.32 -21.05
CA GLU A 471 1.73 23.87 -22.39
C GLU A 471 2.86 24.05 -23.42
N GLU A 472 3.55 25.19 -23.40
CA GLU A 472 4.69 25.43 -24.29
C GLU A 472 5.82 24.42 -24.10
N ARG A 473 6.16 24.09 -22.85
CA ARG A 473 7.21 23.12 -22.52
C ARG A 473 6.92 21.72 -23.05
N TYR A 474 5.65 21.33 -23.06
CA TYR A 474 5.19 20.01 -23.52
C TYR A 474 4.72 20.00 -24.98
N ARG A 475 4.81 21.12 -25.70
CA ARG A 475 4.37 21.24 -27.10
C ARG A 475 5.15 20.33 -28.04
N ASP A 476 6.48 20.29 -27.92
CA ASP A 476 7.35 19.45 -28.74
C ASP A 476 7.57 18.07 -28.09
N LYS A 477 6.58 17.18 -28.29
CA LYS A 477 6.61 15.78 -27.81
C LYS A 477 7.88 15.05 -28.22
N ASP A 478 8.34 15.21 -29.46
CA ASP A 478 9.45 14.44 -30.02
C ASP A 478 10.79 14.94 -29.47
N ALA A 479 10.96 16.24 -29.22
CA ALA A 479 12.12 16.76 -28.51
C ALA A 479 12.14 16.31 -27.05
N LEU A 480 11.00 16.39 -26.36
CA LEU A 480 10.85 15.98 -24.96
C LEU A 480 11.15 14.49 -24.78
N LEU A 481 10.35 13.64 -25.40
CA LEU A 481 10.46 12.18 -25.26
C LEU A 481 11.66 11.61 -26.02
N GLY A 482 12.25 12.38 -26.93
CA GLY A 482 13.56 12.12 -27.53
C GLY A 482 14.75 12.53 -26.65
N ASN A 483 14.49 12.94 -25.39
CA ASN A 483 15.51 13.32 -24.41
C ASN A 483 16.38 14.52 -24.82
N LYS A 484 15.86 15.42 -25.67
CA LYS A 484 16.59 16.62 -26.17
C LYS A 484 16.37 17.86 -25.32
N ILE A 485 15.29 17.89 -24.55
CA ILE A 485 14.96 18.98 -23.62
C ILE A 485 14.65 18.39 -22.24
N ALA A 486 15.08 19.11 -21.20
CA ALA A 486 14.68 18.85 -19.84
C ALA A 486 13.27 19.42 -19.61
N HIS A 487 12.43 18.71 -18.87
CA HIS A 487 11.08 19.18 -18.49
C HIS A 487 11.03 19.77 -17.08
N ASN A 488 12.00 19.43 -16.23
CA ASN A 488 12.06 19.95 -14.87
C ASN A 488 13.50 20.32 -14.54
N THR A 489 13.81 21.62 -14.59
CA THR A 489 15.17 22.18 -14.43
C THR A 489 16.23 21.48 -15.29
N HIS A 490 16.91 20.47 -14.75
CA HIS A 490 17.98 19.70 -15.39
C HIS A 490 17.62 18.21 -15.57
N ARG A 491 16.42 17.79 -15.16
CA ARG A 491 15.92 16.42 -15.26
C ARG A 491 15.30 16.18 -16.63
N TYR A 492 15.65 15.02 -17.19
CA TYR A 492 15.20 14.54 -18.48
C TYR A 492 14.27 13.34 -18.31
N PRO A 493 13.38 13.04 -19.28
CA PRO A 493 12.50 11.88 -19.17
C PRO A 493 13.23 10.53 -19.03
N PHE A 494 14.39 10.35 -19.66
CA PHE A 494 15.10 9.07 -19.69
C PHE A 494 16.52 9.16 -19.15
N ALA A 495 16.93 8.10 -18.44
CA ALA A 495 18.34 7.87 -18.12
C ALA A 495 19.15 7.60 -19.40
N GLN A 496 20.47 7.82 -19.33
CA GLN A 496 21.36 7.59 -20.47
C GLN A 496 21.30 6.13 -20.94
N GLY A 497 21.10 5.93 -22.24
CA GLY A 497 20.96 4.60 -22.85
C GLY A 497 19.51 4.11 -22.98
N TYR A 498 18.55 4.86 -22.44
CA TYR A 498 17.12 4.58 -22.55
C TYR A 498 16.44 5.65 -23.42
N GLY A 499 15.22 5.35 -23.86
CA GLY A 499 14.46 6.27 -24.70
C GLY A 499 13.02 5.83 -24.87
N TYR A 500 12.22 6.72 -25.43
CA TYR A 500 10.81 6.50 -25.65
C TYR A 500 10.55 5.40 -26.70
N ARG A 501 9.67 4.46 -26.36
CA ARG A 501 9.28 3.31 -27.19
C ARG A 501 7.79 3.29 -27.50
N GLY A 502 7.10 4.41 -27.32
CA GLY A 502 5.65 4.53 -27.56
C GLY A 502 4.78 4.28 -26.33
N GLN A 503 5.35 4.27 -25.13
CA GLN A 503 4.59 4.11 -23.88
C GLN A 503 3.58 5.25 -23.63
N PRO A 504 2.51 5.04 -22.87
CA PRO A 504 1.66 6.13 -22.37
C PRO A 504 2.44 7.16 -21.54
N VAL A 505 2.00 8.42 -21.57
CA VAL A 505 2.59 9.53 -20.81
C VAL A 505 1.59 10.10 -19.81
N ILE A 506 2.01 10.31 -18.56
CA ILE A 506 1.21 10.93 -17.48
C ILE A 506 2.02 12.03 -16.80
N ILE A 507 1.38 13.16 -16.48
CA ILE A 507 1.99 14.16 -15.58
C ILE A 507 1.71 13.72 -14.14
N SER A 508 2.61 12.99 -13.51
CA SER A 508 2.36 12.27 -12.24
C SER A 508 2.60 13.09 -10.97
N GLU A 509 3.08 14.34 -11.12
CA GLU A 509 3.00 15.39 -10.10
C GLU A 509 2.91 16.75 -10.78
N TYR A 510 1.95 17.56 -10.35
CA TYR A 510 1.86 18.97 -10.68
C TYR A 510 1.02 19.71 -9.63
N GLY A 511 1.02 21.04 -9.68
CA GLY A 511 0.19 21.84 -8.79
C GLY A 511 0.84 22.08 -7.44
N GLY A 512 0.22 21.64 -6.35
CA GLY A 512 0.75 21.89 -5.00
C GLY A 512 0.60 23.34 -4.56
N ILE A 513 -0.57 23.93 -4.83
CA ILE A 513 -0.82 25.35 -4.59
C ILE A 513 -1.09 25.59 -3.09
N ALA A 514 -0.28 26.46 -2.47
CA ALA A 514 -0.51 26.91 -1.10
C ALA A 514 -1.19 28.28 -1.06
N PHE A 515 -2.07 28.48 -0.08
CA PHE A 515 -2.56 29.81 0.29
C PHE A 515 -1.49 30.57 1.08
N THR A 516 -1.60 31.89 1.08
CA THR A 516 -0.70 32.76 1.85
C THR A 516 -0.83 32.46 3.35
N SER A 517 0.25 32.02 3.98
CA SER A 517 0.31 31.65 5.39
C SER A 517 1.59 32.20 6.04
N LYS A 518 1.61 32.27 7.38
CA LYS A 518 2.83 32.67 8.12
C LYS A 518 3.89 31.56 8.15
N GLU A 519 3.43 30.32 8.11
CA GLU A 519 4.23 29.10 8.23
C GLU A 519 3.78 28.08 7.17
N GLY A 520 4.69 27.20 6.79
CA GLY A 520 4.48 26.20 5.76
C GLY A 520 4.72 26.71 4.34
N TRP A 521 4.75 25.79 3.39
CA TRP A 521 5.04 26.08 1.99
C TRP A 521 4.17 25.28 1.02
N GLY A 522 4.16 25.72 -0.24
CA GLY A 522 3.66 25.01 -1.40
C GLY A 522 4.47 25.37 -2.63
N TYR A 523 4.15 24.77 -3.77
CA TYR A 523 4.88 24.95 -5.01
C TYR A 523 4.45 26.22 -5.74
N GLY A 524 5.43 26.92 -6.32
CA GLY A 524 5.23 28.24 -6.92
C GLY A 524 4.89 29.31 -5.87
N ASN A 525 4.35 30.43 -6.35
CA ASN A 525 3.92 31.54 -5.51
C ASN A 525 2.63 31.20 -4.76
N GLN A 526 2.55 31.60 -3.48
CA GLN A 526 1.32 31.45 -2.70
C GLN A 526 0.20 32.32 -3.26
N VAL A 527 -1.03 31.79 -3.23
CA VAL A 527 -2.25 32.50 -3.65
C VAL A 527 -2.93 33.17 -2.48
N ARG A 528 -3.68 34.25 -2.73
CA ARG A 528 -4.29 35.08 -1.68
C ARG A 528 -5.79 34.85 -1.53
N SER A 529 -6.44 34.29 -2.54
CA SER A 529 -7.88 34.06 -2.56
C SER A 529 -8.23 32.74 -3.26
N GLU A 530 -9.44 32.27 -3.02
CA GLU A 530 -10.00 31.11 -3.70
C GLU A 530 -10.07 31.32 -5.22
N ASP A 531 -10.38 32.53 -5.69
CA ASP A 531 -10.38 32.85 -7.12
C ASP A 531 -8.97 32.72 -7.74
N GLU A 532 -7.93 33.21 -7.05
CA GLU A 532 -6.54 33.04 -7.52
C GLU A 532 -6.14 31.56 -7.56
N PHE A 533 -6.56 30.78 -6.55
CA PHE A 533 -6.35 29.34 -6.53
C PHE A 533 -7.01 28.65 -7.72
N LEU A 534 -8.31 28.89 -7.92
CA LEU A 534 -9.10 28.21 -8.96
C LEU A 534 -8.62 28.59 -10.36
N ASN A 535 -8.28 29.86 -10.60
CA ASN A 535 -7.71 30.31 -11.88
C ASN A 535 -6.37 29.61 -12.17
N ARG A 536 -5.49 29.50 -11.16
CA ARG A 536 -4.21 28.80 -11.32
C ARG A 536 -4.43 27.30 -11.55
N TYR A 537 -5.23 26.65 -10.71
CA TYR A 537 -5.55 25.22 -10.80
C TYR A 537 -6.16 24.86 -12.16
N GLU A 538 -7.14 25.64 -12.63
CA GLU A 538 -7.73 25.47 -13.95
C GLU A 538 -6.69 25.64 -15.05
N GLY A 539 -5.90 26.72 -15.02
CA GLY A 539 -4.90 27.01 -16.04
C GLY A 539 -3.89 25.87 -16.23
N ILE A 540 -3.31 25.35 -15.15
CA ILE A 540 -2.32 24.25 -15.23
C ILE A 540 -2.98 22.90 -15.54
N THR A 541 -4.18 22.63 -15.02
CA THR A 541 -4.89 21.37 -15.30
C THR A 541 -5.36 21.29 -16.75
N GLN A 542 -5.88 22.38 -17.30
CA GLN A 542 -6.30 22.43 -18.72
C GLN A 542 -5.09 22.39 -19.65
N ALA A 543 -3.96 23.01 -19.29
CA ALA A 543 -2.73 22.89 -20.06
C ALA A 543 -2.30 21.42 -20.25
N ILE A 544 -2.42 20.59 -19.20
CA ILE A 544 -2.15 19.15 -19.28
C ILE A 544 -3.19 18.42 -20.15
N LYS A 545 -4.49 18.72 -19.94
CA LYS A 545 -5.58 18.07 -20.69
C LYS A 545 -5.58 18.42 -22.18
N ASN A 546 -5.02 19.56 -22.55
CA ASN A 546 -4.83 19.97 -23.95
C ASN A 546 -3.72 19.18 -24.66
N LEU A 547 -2.86 18.44 -23.95
CA LEU A 547 -1.80 17.63 -24.54
C LEU A 547 -2.39 16.30 -25.06
N PRO A 548 -2.48 16.08 -26.38
CA PRO A 548 -3.21 14.94 -26.95
C PRO A 548 -2.54 13.57 -26.69
N TYR A 549 -1.28 13.57 -26.25
CA TYR A 549 -0.49 12.36 -25.97
C TYR A 549 -0.39 12.02 -24.48
N VAL A 550 -0.94 12.87 -23.60
CA VAL A 550 -0.96 12.64 -22.16
C VAL A 550 -2.27 11.95 -21.79
N CYS A 551 -2.19 10.81 -21.11
CA CYS A 551 -3.34 9.98 -20.76
C CYS A 551 -3.76 10.10 -19.28
N GLY A 552 -3.29 11.13 -18.59
CA GLY A 552 -3.68 11.39 -17.21
C GLY A 552 -2.79 12.40 -16.51
N PHE A 553 -3.20 12.74 -15.30
CA PHE A 553 -2.46 13.61 -14.40
C PHE A 553 -2.61 13.14 -12.95
N CYS A 554 -1.70 13.59 -12.08
CA CYS A 554 -1.79 13.42 -10.64
C CYS A 554 -1.51 14.75 -9.93
N TYR A 555 -2.52 15.33 -9.30
CA TYR A 555 -2.39 16.61 -8.60
C TYR A 555 -1.79 16.41 -7.21
N THR A 556 -0.85 17.28 -6.84
CA THR A 556 -0.24 17.32 -5.50
C THR A 556 -1.02 18.35 -4.66
N GLN A 557 -1.70 18.04 -3.56
CA GLN A 557 -2.04 16.75 -2.92
C GLN A 557 -3.41 16.83 -2.20
N ILE A 558 -3.90 15.73 -1.61
CA ILE A 558 -5.22 15.70 -0.94
C ILE A 558 -5.30 16.62 0.29
N THR A 559 -4.37 16.51 1.23
CA THR A 559 -4.39 17.23 2.52
C THR A 559 -3.08 17.96 2.73
N ASP A 560 -3.12 18.97 3.59
CA ASP A 560 -1.89 19.47 4.22
C ASP A 560 -1.24 18.38 5.06
N VAL A 561 0.08 18.43 5.11
CA VAL A 561 0.90 17.50 5.88
C VAL A 561 2.03 18.29 6.54
N GLN A 562 1.89 18.50 7.85
CA GLN A 562 2.87 19.23 8.66
C GLN A 562 3.28 20.58 8.01
N GLN A 563 4.53 20.74 7.58
CA GLN A 563 5.01 21.98 6.94
C GLN A 563 4.57 22.17 5.48
N GLU A 564 3.99 21.16 4.84
CA GLU A 564 3.43 21.27 3.49
C GLU A 564 1.95 21.65 3.55
N VAL A 565 1.65 22.89 3.17
CA VAL A 565 0.31 23.48 3.24
C VAL A 565 -0.34 23.64 1.87
N ASN A 566 -0.03 22.70 0.97
CA ASN A 566 -0.37 22.65 -0.44
C ASN A 566 -1.50 21.67 -0.79
N GLY A 567 -2.19 21.11 0.21
CA GLY A 567 -3.33 20.22 0.02
C GLY A 567 -4.59 20.95 -0.46
N LEU A 568 -5.47 20.23 -1.17
CA LEU A 568 -6.84 20.68 -1.48
C LEU A 568 -7.71 20.79 -0.21
N LEU A 569 -7.36 19.98 0.78
CA LEU A 569 -7.93 19.97 2.11
C LEU A 569 -6.87 20.41 3.13
N THR A 570 -7.30 20.93 4.26
CA THR A 570 -6.46 21.10 5.45
C THR A 570 -6.08 19.74 6.04
N GLU A 571 -5.18 19.72 7.03
CA GLU A 571 -4.76 18.50 7.72
C GLU A 571 -5.92 17.76 8.41
N ASP A 572 -6.94 18.49 8.88
CA ASP A 572 -8.21 17.96 9.40
C ASP A 572 -9.29 17.73 8.32
N ARG A 573 -8.85 17.60 7.06
CA ARG A 573 -9.65 17.31 5.86
C ARG A 573 -10.77 18.31 5.57
N LYS A 574 -10.66 19.58 5.99
CA LYS A 574 -11.61 20.62 5.59
C LYS A 574 -11.24 21.14 4.20
N PRO A 575 -12.19 21.26 3.25
CA PRO A 575 -11.90 21.84 1.94
C PRO A 575 -11.39 23.28 2.07
N LYS A 576 -10.29 23.59 1.38
CA LYS A 576 -9.77 24.96 1.29
C LYS A 576 -10.44 25.79 0.19
N VAL A 577 -11.01 25.09 -0.78
CA VAL A 577 -11.71 25.65 -1.94
C VAL A 577 -12.99 24.85 -2.20
N ASN A 578 -13.88 25.42 -3.01
CA ASN A 578 -15.14 24.81 -3.39
C ASN A 578 -14.91 23.47 -4.13
N VAL A 579 -15.41 22.39 -3.53
CA VAL A 579 -15.27 21.02 -4.05
C VAL A 579 -15.89 20.86 -5.44
N GLU A 580 -17.04 21.51 -5.70
CA GLU A 580 -17.73 21.40 -6.99
C GLU A 580 -16.99 22.15 -8.10
N ALA A 581 -16.32 23.25 -7.77
CA ALA A 581 -15.46 23.96 -8.72
C ALA A 581 -14.27 23.10 -9.16
N ILE A 582 -13.56 22.48 -8.21
CA ILE A 582 -12.48 21.53 -8.51
C ILE A 582 -12.98 20.34 -9.33
N ARG A 583 -14.12 19.76 -8.91
CA ARG A 583 -14.77 18.67 -9.64
C ARG A 583 -15.07 19.05 -11.08
N SER A 584 -15.64 20.23 -11.31
CA SER A 584 -15.97 20.72 -12.64
C SER A 584 -14.74 20.86 -13.54
N ILE A 585 -13.65 21.42 -13.02
CA ILE A 585 -12.37 21.54 -13.75
C ILE A 585 -11.81 20.17 -14.12
N ASN A 586 -11.86 19.22 -13.18
CA ASN A 586 -11.37 17.86 -13.38
C ASN A 586 -12.18 17.07 -14.41
N LEU A 587 -13.49 17.31 -14.50
CA LEU A 587 -14.41 16.57 -15.38
C LEU A 587 -14.71 17.25 -16.72
N ALA A 588 -14.37 18.53 -16.88
CA ALA A 588 -14.43 19.24 -18.17
C ALA A 588 -13.58 18.55 -19.24
#